data_AF-A0AAD7SAL4-F1
#
_entry.id   AF-A0AAD7SAL4-F1
#
_cell.length_a   1.000
_cell.length_b   1.000
_cell.length_c   1.000
_cell.angle_alpha   90.00
_cell.angle_beta   90.00
_cell.angle_gamma   90.00
#
_symmetry.space_group_name_H-M   'P 1'
#
loop_
_entity.id
_entity.type
_entity.pdbx_description
1 polymer ?
#
loop_
_entity_poly.entity_id
_entity_poly.type
_entity_poly.pdbx_seq_one_letter_code
_entity_poly.pdbx_strand_id
1 'polypeptide(L)'
;MLIAPDQIDGPEQPSVALEKKRRAFDPVKRKLRELKLPYVLSYPHTLCVEVDSKKLQFSDHKAAEAEFMPSRNSSMSSPASTNSLID
;
A
#
# COMPACT_ATOMS: atom_id res chain seq x y z
N MET A 1 -29.85 39.33 -25.56
CA MET A 1 -28.66 38.62 -25.03
C MET A 1 -29.11 37.83 -23.82
N LEU A 2 -29.27 36.51 -23.93
CA LEU A 2 -29.50 35.63 -22.78
C LEU A 2 -28.27 34.73 -22.65
N ILE A 3 -27.46 34.98 -21.63
CA ILE A 3 -26.37 34.09 -21.23
C ILE A 3 -26.99 33.23 -20.13
N ALA A 4 -27.12 31.92 -20.40
CA ALA A 4 -27.63 30.97 -19.43
C ALA A 4 -26.72 30.90 -18.19
N PRO A 5 -27.28 30.70 -16.98
CA PRO A 5 -26.46 30.58 -15.79
C PRO A 5 -25.69 29.26 -15.85
N ASP A 6 -24.37 29.37 -15.91
CA ASP A 6 -23.52 28.84 -14.85
C ASP A 6 -23.91 27.42 -14.40
N GLN A 7 -23.79 26.44 -15.31
CA GLN A 7 -23.59 25.06 -14.89
C GLN A 7 -22.13 24.92 -14.48
N ILE A 8 -21.85 25.37 -13.25
CA ILE A 8 -20.64 24.98 -12.52
C ILE A 8 -20.74 23.46 -12.38
N ASP A 9 -20.09 22.74 -13.29
CA ASP A 9 -19.69 21.36 -13.07
C ASP A 9 -18.75 21.38 -11.86
N GLY A 10 -19.34 21.27 -10.68
CA GLY A 10 -18.63 21.25 -9.41
C GLY A 10 -17.60 20.11 -9.42
N PRO A 11 -16.52 20.22 -8.64
CA PRO A 11 -15.44 19.24 -8.66
C PRO A 11 -16.01 17.84 -8.45
N GLU A 12 -15.88 16.99 -9.47
CA GLU A 12 -16.33 15.61 -9.53
C GLU A 12 -16.06 14.92 -8.19
N GLN A 13 -17.10 14.83 -7.35
CA GLN A 13 -16.99 14.21 -6.03
C GLN A 13 -16.48 12.79 -6.26
N PRO A 14 -15.38 12.35 -5.60
CA PRO A 14 -14.93 10.99 -5.74
C PRO A 14 -16.08 10.08 -5.33
N SER A 15 -16.53 9.20 -6.25
CA SER A 15 -17.61 8.26 -5.95
C SER A 15 -17.33 7.53 -4.64
N VAL A 16 -18.35 7.26 -3.83
CA VAL A 16 -18.21 6.56 -2.54
C VAL A 16 -17.42 5.25 -2.67
N ALA A 17 -17.49 4.60 -3.84
CA ALA A 17 -16.71 3.42 -4.18
C ALA A 17 -15.19 3.70 -4.26
N LEU A 18 -14.78 4.84 -4.80
CA LEU A 18 -13.37 5.26 -4.89
C LEU A 18 -12.78 5.54 -3.50
N GLU A 19 -13.53 6.22 -2.65
CA GLU A 19 -13.14 6.47 -1.25
C GLU A 19 -12.90 5.14 -0.50
N LYS A 20 -13.83 4.18 -0.64
CA LYS A 20 -13.68 2.84 -0.03
C LYS A 20 -12.42 2.12 -0.52
N LYS A 21 -12.12 2.18 -1.82
CA LYS A 21 -10.90 1.59 -2.38
C LYS A 21 -9.63 2.24 -1.83
N ARG A 22 -9.62 3.56 -1.66
CA ARG A 22 -8.46 4.29 -1.08
C ARG A 22 -8.23 3.94 0.39
N ARG A 23 -9.32 3.74 1.15
CA ARG A 23 -9.27 3.29 2.55
C ARG A 23 -8.83 1.83 2.70
N ALA A 24 -9.08 0.98 1.69
CA ALA A 24 -8.59 -0.40 1.70
C ALA A 24 -7.05 -0.50 1.76
N PHE A 25 -6.32 0.55 1.33
CA PHE A 25 -4.87 0.63 1.48
C PHE A 25 -4.39 1.08 2.86
N ASP A 26 -5.28 1.53 3.76
CA ASP A 26 -4.89 2.01 5.10
C ASP A 26 -4.11 1.00 5.96
N PRO A 27 -4.42 -0.31 6.00
CA PRO A 27 -3.57 -1.30 6.67
C PRO A 27 -2.15 -1.33 6.10
N VAL A 28 -2.01 -1.32 4.77
CA VAL A 28 -0.71 -1.29 4.10
C VAL A 28 0.04 -0.01 4.41
N LYS A 29 -0.61 1.17 4.32
CA LYS A 29 0.01 2.46 4.66
C LYS A 29 0.52 2.49 6.10
N ARG A 30 -0.22 1.90 7.04
CA ARG A 30 0.23 1.76 8.44
C ARG A 30 1.51 0.93 8.50
N LYS A 31 1.54 -0.22 7.81
CA LYS A 31 2.73 -1.08 7.76
C LYS A 31 3.92 -0.38 7.11
N LEU A 32 3.72 0.33 6.00
CA LEU A 32 4.78 1.10 5.33
C LEU A 32 5.37 2.18 6.24
N ARG A 33 4.54 2.83 7.06
CA ARG A 33 5.03 3.77 8.09
C ARG A 33 5.87 3.08 9.16
N GLU A 34 5.48 1.90 9.62
CA GLU A 34 6.28 1.11 10.58
C GLU A 34 7.63 0.72 9.98
N LEU A 35 7.65 0.36 8.70
CA LEU A 35 8.87 0.01 7.94
C LEU A 35 9.68 1.22 7.48
N LYS A 36 9.21 2.45 7.76
CA LYS A 36 9.81 3.72 7.30
C LYS A 36 10.01 3.80 5.78
N LEU A 37 9.13 3.16 5.01
CA LEU A 37 9.18 3.18 3.55
C LEU A 37 8.42 4.41 3.00
N PRO A 38 8.98 5.14 2.02
CA PRO A 38 8.26 6.20 1.33
C PRO A 38 7.11 5.63 0.51
N TYR A 39 5.93 6.25 0.60
CA TYR A 39 4.79 5.87 -0.23
C TYR A 39 3.92 7.08 -0.60
N VAL A 40 3.23 6.97 -1.73
CA VAL A 40 2.29 7.95 -2.26
C VAL A 40 1.07 7.22 -2.81
N LEU A 41 -0.13 7.74 -2.53
CA LEU A 41 -1.36 7.25 -3.16
C LEU A 41 -1.73 8.17 -4.31
N SER A 42 -1.61 7.69 -5.54
CA SER A 42 -1.95 8.41 -6.76
C SER A 42 -3.42 8.21 -7.15
N TYR A 43 -4.02 9.23 -7.77
CA TYR A 43 -5.37 9.13 -8.34
C TYR A 43 -5.36 8.15 -9.52
N PRO A 44 -6.40 7.30 -9.69
CA PRO A 44 -7.60 7.19 -8.85
C PRO A 44 -7.36 6.41 -7.53
N HIS A 45 -6.59 5.32 -7.54
CA HIS A 45 -6.38 4.46 -6.36
C HIS A 45 -5.10 3.60 -6.46
N THR A 46 -4.01 4.16 -6.97
CA THR A 46 -2.75 3.42 -7.15
C THR A 46 -1.79 3.75 -6.01
N LEU A 47 -1.36 2.75 -5.25
CA LEU A 47 -0.34 2.91 -4.22
C LEU A 47 1.05 2.75 -4.83
N CYS A 48 1.87 3.79 -4.74
CA CYS A 48 3.26 3.79 -5.14
C CYS A 48 4.14 3.72 -3.90
N VAL A 49 5.07 2.77 -3.84
CA VAL A 49 6.00 2.58 -2.72
C VAL A 49 7.42 2.56 -3.26
N GLU A 50 8.34 3.23 -2.58
CA GLU A 50 9.76 3.19 -2.92
C GLU A 50 10.49 2.19 -2.03
N VAL A 51 11.11 1.18 -2.64
CA VAL A 51 11.85 0.09 -1.98
C VAL A 51 13.18 -0.08 -2.71
N ASP A 52 14.30 0.05 -2.00
CA ASP A 52 15.65 -0.13 -2.56
C ASP A 52 15.90 0.64 -3.88
N SER A 53 15.51 1.91 -3.92
CA SER A 53 15.56 2.78 -5.12
C SER A 53 14.68 2.34 -6.31
N LYS A 54 13.79 1.37 -6.10
CA LYS A 54 12.77 0.94 -7.07
C LYS A 54 11.40 1.44 -6.65
N LYS A 55 10.59 1.84 -7.63
CA LYS A 55 9.20 2.24 -7.41
C LYS A 55 8.28 1.07 -7.74
N LEU A 56 7.62 0.54 -6.73
CA LEU A 56 6.58 -0.46 -6.85
C LEU A 56 5.22 0.22 -6.93
N GLN A 57 4.37 -0.23 -7.85
CA GLN A 57 3.04 0.33 -8.06
C GLN A 57 1.99 -0.76 -7.90
N PHE A 58 0.98 -0.49 -7.08
CA PHE A 58 -0.10 -1.42 -6.78
C PHE A 58 -1.44 -0.77 -7.05
N SER A 59 -2.16 -1.27 -8.05
CA SER A 59 -3.55 -0.90 -8.33
C SER A 59 -4.55 -1.63 -7.43
N ASP A 60 -4.10 -2.69 -6.74
CA ASP A 60 -4.92 -3.49 -5.84
C ASP A 60 -4.30 -3.57 -4.45
N HIS A 61 -5.14 -3.41 -3.43
CA HIS A 61 -4.72 -3.44 -2.02
C HIS A 61 -4.21 -4.82 -1.60
N LYS A 62 -4.79 -5.92 -2.10
CA LYS A 62 -4.36 -7.28 -1.71
C LYS A 62 -2.97 -7.59 -2.23
N ALA A 63 -2.64 -7.12 -3.43
CA ALA A 63 -1.29 -7.26 -3.97
C ALA A 63 -0.25 -6.55 -3.09
N ALA A 64 -0.57 -5.34 -2.61
CA ALA A 64 0.30 -4.61 -1.70
C ALA A 64 0.36 -5.26 -0.30
N GLU A 65 -0.75 -5.79 0.21
CA GLU A 65 -0.77 -6.55 1.47
C GLU A 65 0.09 -7.81 1.39
N ALA A 66 0.03 -8.57 0.29
CA ALA A 66 0.86 -9.77 0.12
C ALA A 66 2.37 -9.45 0.17
N GLU A 67 2.78 -8.31 -0.39
CA GLU A 67 4.17 -7.90 -0.46
C GLU A 67 4.69 -7.36 0.89
N PHE A 68 3.94 -6.46 1.54
CA PHE A 68 4.40 -5.75 2.74
C PHE A 68 3.90 -6.33 4.06
N MET A 69 2.88 -7.18 3.99
CA MET A 69 2.29 -7.87 5.14
C MET A 69 2.29 -9.38 4.93
N PRO A 70 3.44 -10.01 4.59
CA PRO A 70 3.50 -11.45 4.51
C PRO A 70 3.08 -12.00 5.88
N SER A 71 2.06 -12.86 5.86
CA SER A 71 1.66 -13.60 7.05
C SER A 71 2.91 -14.25 7.62
N ARG A 72 3.15 -14.06 8.92
CA ARG A 72 4.32 -14.57 9.64
C ARG A 72 4.26 -16.10 9.68
N ASN A 73 4.52 -16.73 8.55
CA ASN A 73 4.98 -18.10 8.41
C ASN A 73 6.48 -18.08 8.06
N SER A 74 7.22 -17.15 8.68
CA SER A 74 8.64 -17.36 8.97
C SER A 74 8.72 -18.39 10.09
N SER A 75 8.57 -19.67 9.73
CA SER A 75 9.30 -20.72 10.42
C SER A 75 10.77 -20.43 10.19
N MET A 76 11.34 -19.61 11.07
CA MET A 76 12.77 -19.62 11.37
C MET A 76 13.09 -21.04 11.85
N SER A 77 13.39 -21.93 10.91
CA SER A 77 14.25 -23.07 11.21
C SER A 77 15.62 -22.46 11.48
N SER A 78 15.89 -22.17 12.75
CA SER A 78 17.18 -21.74 13.25
C SER A 78 18.30 -22.62 12.66
N PRO A 79 19.46 -22.07 12.26
CA PRO A 79 20.63 -22.91 12.04
C PRO A 79 20.97 -23.52 13.40
N ALA A 80 20.84 -24.85 13.53
CA ALA A 80 21.35 -25.56 14.68
C ALA A 80 22.87 -25.42 14.68
N SER A 81 23.38 -24.36 15.31
CA SER A 81 24.75 -24.32 15.78
C SER A 81 24.87 -25.35 16.90
N THR A 82 25.36 -26.54 16.59
CA THR A 82 25.96 -27.42 17.59
C THR A 82 27.47 -27.31 17.45
N ASN A 83 28.04 -26.31 18.11
CA ASN A 83 29.42 -26.41 18.57
C ASN A 83 29.43 -27.25 19.84
N SER A 84 30.51 -28.03 20.02
CA SER A 84 30.89 -28.84 21.19
C SER A 84 30.39 -30.29 21.11
N LEU A 85 31.09 -31.33 21.53
CA LEU A 85 32.43 -31.62 22.09
C LEU A 85 32.26 -33.06 22.66
N ILE A 86 33.32 -33.89 22.64
CA ILE A 86 33.51 -35.23 23.29
C ILE A 86 32.66 -36.41 22.78
N ASP A 87 33.13 -37.66 22.63
CA ASP A 87 34.31 -38.42 23.13
C ASP A 87 34.96 -39.22 21.98
#